data_AF-S7VN50-F1
#
_entry.id   AF-S7VN50-F1
#
_cell.length_a   1.000
_cell.length_b   1.000
_cell.length_c   1.000
_cell.angle_alpha   90.00
_cell.angle_beta   90.00
_cell.angle_gamma   90.00
#
_symmetry.space_group_name_H-M   'P 1'
#
loop_
_entity.id
_entity.type
_entity.pdbx_description
1 polymer ?
#
loop_
_entity_poly.entity_id
_entity_poly.type
_entity_poly.pdbx_seq_one_letter_code
_entity_poly.pdbx_strand_id
1 'polypeptide(L)'
;MTERFEISTMLQREFSLIPEVFGQMENGTVENPAITKESIHHFFKQVAGKPLIRPGWFYDVNQQGNGIVDVTTHLVDLVQWESFPDKVINYKTDIEMINAKRWTTDLTLEEFTSSTGIEEFPDYLQSVVSDGLLKVYGNGEINYKINGVHAKVSVIWNYKAPEGSADTHYSIMRGTKSNLVIRQDAEEKYKPELYIEPVEGQDLAEFEANVTEQVKVLAGTFKDLDVVKVEGKNSWRVVIPQAYRHGHEDHFREVTETYINYLKEGKLPEWEVPNMLAKYYVTTQALELAK
;
A
#
# COMPACT_ATOMS: atom_id res chain seq x y z
N MET A 1 4.11 6.03 -9.53
CA MET A 1 3.98 6.14 -8.06
C MET A 1 5.19 5.49 -7.43
N THR A 2 5.71 6.02 -6.32
CA THR A 2 6.97 5.52 -5.67
C THR A 2 6.90 4.05 -5.31
N GLU A 3 5.79 3.60 -4.72
CA GLU A 3 5.68 2.24 -4.18
C GLU A 3 5.71 1.15 -5.27
N ARG A 4 5.50 1.49 -6.55
CA ARG A 4 5.69 0.54 -7.67
C ARG A 4 7.14 0.07 -7.80
N PHE A 5 8.09 0.81 -7.25
CA PHE A 5 9.52 0.49 -7.26
C PHE A 5 10.00 -0.19 -5.99
N GLU A 6 9.13 -0.36 -4.99
CA GLU A 6 9.47 -1.16 -3.83
C GLU A 6 9.53 -2.65 -4.25
N ILE A 7 10.63 -3.32 -3.90
CA ILE A 7 10.93 -4.65 -4.42
C ILE A 7 9.91 -5.72 -4.04
N SER A 8 9.35 -5.69 -2.81
CA SER A 8 8.33 -6.65 -2.41
C SER A 8 7.03 -6.46 -3.22
N THR A 9 6.70 -5.22 -3.58
CA THR A 9 5.59 -4.86 -4.47
C THR A 9 5.83 -5.37 -5.88
N MET A 10 7.02 -5.14 -6.44
CA MET A 10 7.40 -5.69 -7.75
C MET A 10 7.29 -7.21 -7.77
N LEU A 11 7.84 -7.89 -6.75
CA LEU A 11 7.77 -9.34 -6.66
C LEU A 11 6.33 -9.84 -6.44
N GLN A 12 5.50 -9.13 -5.67
CA GLN A 12 4.08 -9.49 -5.50
C GLN A 12 3.35 -9.44 -6.85
N ARG A 13 3.61 -8.43 -7.68
CA ARG A 13 3.14 -8.38 -9.08
C ARG A 13 3.66 -9.57 -9.89
N GLU A 14 4.97 -9.82 -9.90
CA GLU A 14 5.57 -10.88 -10.70
C GLU A 14 5.03 -12.27 -10.32
N PHE A 15 4.99 -12.62 -9.03
CA PHE A 15 4.44 -13.90 -8.60
C PHE A 15 2.96 -14.05 -8.90
N SER A 16 2.18 -12.95 -8.91
CA SER A 16 0.75 -13.01 -9.25
C SER A 16 0.51 -13.42 -10.71
N LEU A 17 1.52 -13.30 -11.56
CA LEU A 17 1.46 -13.66 -12.98
C LEU A 17 1.91 -15.10 -13.25
N ILE A 18 2.29 -15.87 -12.22
CA ILE A 18 2.81 -17.23 -12.35
C ILE A 18 1.71 -18.25 -11.98
N PRO A 19 1.03 -18.88 -12.95
CA PRO A 19 -0.10 -19.78 -12.67
C PRO A 19 0.29 -21.04 -11.88
N GLU A 20 1.55 -21.46 -11.93
CA GLU A 20 2.09 -22.57 -11.16
C GLU A 20 2.10 -22.29 -9.66
N VAL A 21 2.33 -21.02 -9.28
CA VAL A 21 2.45 -20.57 -7.88
C VAL A 21 1.14 -19.92 -7.40
N PHE A 22 0.63 -18.95 -8.14
CA PHE A 22 -0.53 -18.15 -7.73
C PHE A 22 -1.86 -18.76 -8.18
N GLY A 23 -1.86 -19.44 -9.33
CA GLY A 23 -3.08 -19.86 -9.99
C GLY A 23 -3.75 -18.68 -10.68
N GLN A 24 -5.01 -18.41 -10.33
CA GLN A 24 -5.78 -17.27 -10.82
C GLN A 24 -6.21 -16.39 -9.64
N MET A 25 -6.35 -15.08 -9.85
CA MET A 25 -6.89 -14.17 -8.84
C MET A 25 -8.30 -14.61 -8.42
N GLU A 26 -8.56 -14.74 -7.12
CA GLU A 26 -9.91 -14.96 -6.60
C GLU A 26 -10.77 -13.70 -6.81
N ASN A 27 -12.10 -13.85 -6.89
CA ASN A 27 -12.98 -12.68 -6.88
C ASN A 27 -13.15 -12.08 -5.48
N GLY A 28 -13.04 -12.90 -4.43
CA GLY A 28 -13.27 -12.49 -3.04
C GLY A 28 -14.72 -12.07 -2.75
N THR A 29 -14.94 -11.59 -1.53
CA THR A 29 -16.20 -10.97 -1.08
C THR A 29 -15.90 -9.69 -0.31
N VAL A 30 -16.94 -9.00 0.19
CA VAL A 30 -16.75 -7.81 1.04
C VAL A 30 -16.08 -8.19 2.36
N GLU A 31 -16.48 -9.31 2.95
CA GLU A 31 -15.99 -9.81 4.24
C GLU A 31 -14.62 -10.47 4.12
N ASN A 32 -14.29 -10.96 2.92
CA ASN A 32 -13.01 -11.60 2.62
C ASN A 32 -12.52 -11.17 1.23
N PRO A 33 -12.01 -9.92 1.09
CA PRO A 33 -11.58 -9.38 -0.19
C PRO A 33 -10.43 -10.20 -0.78
N ALA A 34 -10.42 -10.34 -2.11
CA ALA A 34 -9.32 -10.99 -2.80
C ALA A 34 -8.01 -10.20 -2.66
N ILE A 35 -8.13 -8.87 -2.56
CA ILE A 35 -6.99 -7.97 -2.42
C ILE A 35 -7.23 -7.08 -1.21
N THR A 36 -6.30 -7.09 -0.25
CA THR A 36 -6.34 -6.16 0.89
C THR A 36 -4.99 -5.48 1.03
N LYS A 37 -4.98 -4.15 1.13
CA LYS A 37 -3.78 -3.34 1.42
C LYS A 37 -4.06 -2.40 2.59
N GLU A 38 -3.22 -2.46 3.61
CA GLU A 38 -3.38 -1.68 4.84
C GLU A 38 -2.05 -1.03 5.19
N SER A 39 -2.09 0.26 5.53
CA SER A 39 -0.90 1.01 5.96
C SER A 39 -1.17 1.79 7.24
N ILE A 40 -0.22 1.74 8.18
CA ILE A 40 -0.24 2.57 9.39
C ILE A 40 0.93 3.54 9.33
N HIS A 41 0.61 4.83 9.29
CA HIS A 41 1.54 5.94 9.31
C HIS A 41 1.44 6.73 10.61
N HIS A 42 2.41 7.60 10.82
CA HIS A 42 2.52 8.41 12.03
C HIS A 42 2.79 9.88 11.70
N PHE A 43 1.98 10.77 12.30
CA PHE A 43 2.12 12.21 12.15
C PHE A 43 3.49 12.68 12.62
N PHE A 44 3.90 12.27 13.81
CA PHE A 44 5.20 12.59 14.38
C PHE A 44 6.23 11.49 14.08
N LYS A 45 7.36 11.92 13.54
CA LYS A 45 8.53 11.07 13.29
C LYS A 45 9.79 11.80 13.78
N GLN A 46 10.81 11.04 14.14
CA GLN A 46 12.15 11.56 14.37
C GLN A 46 13.07 11.13 13.24
N VAL A 47 13.80 12.08 12.68
CA VAL A 47 14.81 11.83 11.64
C VAL A 47 16.12 12.45 12.12
N ALA A 48 17.18 11.63 12.19
CA ALA A 48 18.50 12.04 12.71
C ALA A 48 18.44 12.75 14.08
N GLY A 49 17.60 12.24 15.00
CA GLY A 49 17.44 12.77 16.36
C GLY A 49 16.65 14.07 16.45
N LYS A 50 16.07 14.58 15.36
CA LYS A 50 15.23 15.77 15.35
C LYS A 50 13.79 15.42 14.97
N PRO A 51 12.78 16.10 15.56
CA PRO A 51 11.41 16.03 15.06
C PRO A 51 11.33 16.40 13.58
N LEU A 52 10.62 15.58 12.80
CA LEU A 52 10.19 15.93 11.45
C LEU A 52 9.01 16.91 11.57
N ILE A 53 9.27 18.18 11.29
CA ILE A 53 8.26 19.23 11.41
C ILE A 53 7.33 19.24 10.19
N ARG A 54 6.03 19.28 10.46
CA ARG A 54 4.98 19.43 9.45
C ARG A 54 4.38 20.83 9.52
N PRO A 55 3.92 21.39 8.39
CA PRO A 55 3.15 22.62 8.44
C PRO A 55 1.81 22.38 9.14
N GLY A 56 1.29 23.38 9.87
CA GLY A 56 0.01 23.26 10.57
C GLY A 56 -1.18 22.91 9.66
N TRP A 57 -1.15 23.34 8.39
CA TRP A 57 -2.19 23.01 7.41
C TRP A 57 -2.22 21.53 7.01
N PHE A 58 -1.18 20.74 7.32
CA PHE A 58 -1.18 19.28 7.12
C PHE A 58 -2.33 18.60 7.89
N TYR A 59 -2.77 19.22 8.99
CA TYR A 59 -3.87 18.72 9.83
C TYR A 59 -5.24 19.28 9.41
N ASP A 60 -5.28 20.18 8.42
CA ASP A 60 -6.52 20.68 7.81
C ASP A 60 -6.84 19.84 6.56
N VAL A 61 -7.87 19.01 6.67
CA VAL A 61 -8.28 18.12 5.58
C VAL A 61 -8.88 18.84 4.37
N ASN A 62 -9.14 20.15 4.47
CA ASN A 62 -9.52 20.98 3.31
C ASN A 62 -8.31 21.46 2.50
N GLN A 63 -7.10 21.39 3.08
CA GLN A 63 -5.84 21.76 2.43
C GLN A 63 -5.02 20.52 2.06
N GLN A 64 -4.76 19.62 3.02
CA GLN A 64 -4.04 18.37 2.78
C GLN A 64 -4.89 17.34 2.03
N GLY A 65 -6.21 17.32 2.30
CA GLY A 65 -7.09 16.22 1.94
C GLY A 65 -7.38 15.30 3.14
N ASN A 66 -8.49 14.55 3.08
CA ASN A 66 -8.78 13.51 4.07
C ASN A 66 -7.81 12.32 3.84
N GLY A 67 -7.49 11.56 4.89
CA GLY A 67 -6.61 10.38 4.74
C GLY A 67 -7.12 9.37 3.70
N ILE A 68 -8.45 9.23 3.59
CA ILE A 68 -9.11 8.38 2.59
C ILE A 68 -8.86 8.78 1.13
N VAL A 69 -8.33 9.99 0.86
CA VAL A 69 -7.96 10.46 -0.50
C VAL A 69 -6.47 10.76 -0.67
N ASP A 70 -5.68 10.59 0.37
CA ASP A 70 -4.25 10.91 0.38
C ASP A 70 -3.42 9.65 0.10
N VAL A 71 -2.91 8.99 1.14
CA VAL A 71 -2.08 7.76 1.04
C VAL A 71 -2.81 6.62 0.32
N THR A 72 -4.13 6.52 0.44
CA THR A 72 -4.93 5.53 -0.30
C THR A 72 -4.73 5.63 -1.81
N THR A 73 -4.30 6.78 -2.34
CA THR A 73 -3.87 6.93 -3.73
C THR A 73 -2.78 5.92 -4.09
N HIS A 74 -1.79 5.69 -3.22
CA HIS A 74 -0.77 4.65 -3.43
C HIS A 74 -1.40 3.26 -3.40
N LEU A 75 -2.25 2.98 -2.42
CA LEU A 75 -2.82 1.63 -2.26
C LEU A 75 -3.73 1.25 -3.42
N VAL A 76 -4.60 2.15 -3.88
CA VAL A 76 -5.46 1.94 -5.05
C VAL A 76 -4.63 1.77 -6.32
N ASP A 77 -3.56 2.55 -6.48
CA ASP A 77 -2.63 2.40 -7.59
C ASP A 77 -1.98 1.01 -7.61
N LEU A 78 -1.53 0.51 -6.45
CA LEU A 78 -0.92 -0.81 -6.34
C LEU A 78 -1.91 -1.93 -6.62
N VAL A 79 -3.17 -1.84 -6.15
CA VAL A 79 -4.23 -2.79 -6.53
C VAL A 79 -4.34 -2.89 -8.05
N GLN A 80 -4.37 -1.76 -8.76
CA GLN A 80 -4.44 -1.73 -10.22
C GLN A 80 -3.16 -2.30 -10.86
N TRP A 81 -2.00 -1.82 -10.43
CA TRP A 81 -0.72 -2.04 -11.09
C TRP A 81 -0.18 -3.46 -10.88
N GLU A 82 -0.42 -4.07 -9.72
CA GLU A 82 0.00 -5.45 -9.42
C GLU A 82 -0.99 -6.46 -9.98
N SER A 83 -2.30 -6.24 -9.78
CA SER A 83 -3.33 -7.26 -10.05
C SER A 83 -3.84 -7.23 -11.49
N PHE A 84 -3.69 -6.09 -12.17
CA PHE A 84 -4.13 -5.89 -13.55
C PHE A 84 -3.03 -5.25 -14.40
N PRO A 85 -1.83 -5.88 -14.46
CA PRO A 85 -0.65 -5.28 -15.08
C PRO A 85 -0.93 -4.89 -16.53
N ASP A 86 -0.61 -3.63 -16.84
CA ASP A 86 -0.72 -2.98 -18.14
C ASP A 86 -2.14 -2.93 -18.74
N LYS A 87 -3.16 -3.31 -17.96
CA LYS A 87 -4.56 -3.20 -18.37
C LYS A 87 -5.08 -1.77 -18.20
N VAL A 88 -5.78 -1.29 -19.21
CA VAL A 88 -6.57 -0.06 -19.13
C VAL A 88 -7.79 -0.32 -18.24
N ILE A 89 -7.96 0.49 -17.19
CA ILE A 89 -9.10 0.47 -16.29
C ILE A 89 -10.04 1.61 -16.65
N ASN A 90 -11.24 1.28 -17.11
CA ASN A 90 -12.30 2.24 -17.32
C ASN A 90 -13.12 2.41 -16.04
N TYR A 91 -12.89 3.51 -15.33
CA TYR A 91 -13.54 3.78 -14.05
C TYR A 91 -15.08 3.81 -14.08
N LYS A 92 -15.69 3.94 -15.26
CA LYS A 92 -17.15 3.95 -15.42
C LYS A 92 -17.77 2.55 -15.47
N THR A 93 -17.00 1.55 -15.87
CA THR A 93 -17.50 0.19 -16.11
C THR A 93 -16.82 -0.85 -15.23
N ASP A 94 -15.56 -0.60 -14.88
CA ASP A 94 -14.70 -1.60 -14.26
C ASP A 94 -14.63 -1.40 -12.74
N ILE A 95 -15.10 -0.26 -12.22
CA ILE A 95 -15.11 0.07 -10.79
C ILE A 95 -16.54 0.07 -10.26
N GLU A 96 -16.77 -0.69 -9.19
CA GLU A 96 -18.01 -0.67 -8.41
C GLU A 96 -17.68 -0.29 -6.96
N MET A 97 -18.09 0.90 -6.52
CA MET A 97 -17.90 1.29 -5.12
C MET A 97 -18.88 0.50 -4.23
N ILE A 98 -18.39 -0.08 -3.13
CA ILE A 98 -19.21 -0.89 -2.22
C ILE A 98 -19.55 -0.09 -0.97
N ASN A 99 -18.54 0.26 -0.17
CA ASN A 99 -18.68 1.10 0.99
C ASN A 99 -17.35 1.77 1.34
N ALA A 100 -17.41 2.84 2.12
CA ALA A 100 -16.24 3.57 2.57
C ALA A 100 -16.48 4.11 3.97
N LYS A 101 -15.40 4.26 4.75
CA LYS A 101 -15.43 4.84 6.10
C LYS A 101 -14.29 5.81 6.26
N ARG A 102 -14.53 6.89 7.00
CA ARG A 102 -13.49 7.82 7.48
C ARG A 102 -13.68 8.05 8.97
N TRP A 103 -12.58 8.26 9.69
CA TRP A 103 -12.60 8.54 11.13
C TRP A 103 -11.40 9.38 11.54
N THR A 104 -11.46 9.93 12.74
CA THR A 104 -10.45 10.87 13.22
C THR A 104 -9.32 10.17 13.99
N THR A 105 -8.15 10.78 13.93
CA THR A 105 -7.13 10.64 14.96
C THR A 105 -7.16 11.92 15.77
N ASP A 106 -7.29 11.78 17.07
CA ASP A 106 -7.37 12.90 17.99
C ASP A 106 -5.94 13.26 18.45
N LEU A 107 -5.63 14.55 18.46
CA LEU A 107 -4.33 15.08 18.88
C LEU A 107 -4.53 16.09 20.01
N THR A 108 -3.74 15.95 21.05
CA THR A 108 -3.59 17.01 22.06
C THR A 108 -2.83 18.19 21.48
N LEU A 109 -2.93 19.34 22.14
CA LEU A 109 -2.13 20.51 21.78
C LEU A 109 -0.62 20.21 21.87
N GLU A 110 -0.18 19.45 22.88
CA GLU A 110 1.24 19.07 23.03
C GLU A 110 1.76 18.25 21.83
N GLU A 111 0.94 17.29 21.36
CA GLU A 111 1.28 16.46 20.20
C GLU A 111 1.31 17.27 18.90
N PHE A 112 0.36 18.19 18.73
CA PHE A 112 0.34 19.12 17.60
C PHE A 112 1.56 20.07 17.63
N THR A 113 1.86 20.68 18.78
CA THR A 113 3.04 21.54 18.96
C THR A 113 4.33 20.77 18.69
N SER A 114 4.43 19.52 19.18
CA SER A 114 5.62 18.69 18.97
C SER A 114 5.86 18.34 17.50
N SER A 115 4.80 18.25 16.70
CA SER A 115 4.86 17.89 15.27
C SER A 115 4.88 19.09 14.32
N THR A 116 4.57 20.30 14.79
CA THR A 116 4.47 21.51 13.94
C THR A 116 5.33 22.69 14.41
N GLY A 117 5.66 22.76 15.69
CA GLY A 117 6.25 23.93 16.34
C GLY A 117 5.26 25.08 16.59
N ILE A 118 3.96 24.89 16.38
CA ILE A 118 2.92 25.92 16.59
C ILE A 118 2.29 25.72 17.97
N GLU A 119 2.28 26.76 18.80
CA GLU A 119 1.94 26.66 20.24
C GLU A 119 0.42 26.66 20.54
N GLU A 120 -0.42 26.96 19.55
CA GLU A 120 -1.87 26.97 19.66
C GLU A 120 -2.49 26.39 18.38
N PHE A 121 -3.73 25.89 18.44
CA PHE A 121 -4.43 25.49 17.22
C PHE A 121 -4.79 26.75 16.40
N PRO A 122 -4.29 26.89 15.15
CA PRO A 122 -4.64 28.01 14.28
C PRO A 122 -6.15 28.15 14.06
N ASP A 123 -6.62 29.37 13.79
CA ASP A 123 -8.05 29.67 13.57
C ASP A 123 -8.73 28.75 12.55
N TYR A 124 -8.04 28.40 11.47
CA TYR A 124 -8.58 27.54 10.40
C TYR A 124 -8.77 26.07 10.82
N LEU A 125 -8.22 25.65 11.97
CA LEU A 125 -8.42 24.31 12.54
C LEU A 125 -9.51 24.28 13.62
N GLN A 126 -9.98 25.43 14.10
CA GLN A 126 -10.90 25.49 15.25
C GLN A 126 -12.22 24.76 15.00
N SER A 127 -12.67 24.66 13.74
CA SER A 127 -13.91 23.93 13.39
C SER A 127 -13.83 22.41 13.62
N VAL A 128 -12.62 21.86 13.76
CA VAL A 128 -12.39 20.43 14.04
C VAL A 128 -11.73 20.20 15.41
N VAL A 129 -11.69 21.23 16.25
CA VAL A 129 -11.31 21.10 17.66
C VAL A 129 -12.57 20.81 18.48
N SER A 130 -12.54 19.78 19.31
CA SER A 130 -13.61 19.45 20.27
C SER A 130 -12.99 18.89 21.53
N ASP A 131 -13.50 19.33 22.69
CA ASP A 131 -13.03 18.87 24.01
C ASP A 131 -11.52 19.07 24.23
N GLY A 132 -10.95 20.13 23.63
CA GLY A 132 -9.52 20.44 23.69
C GLY A 132 -8.63 19.56 22.82
N LEU A 133 -9.20 18.68 22.00
CA LEU A 133 -8.50 17.80 21.08
C LEU A 133 -8.74 18.23 19.63
N LEU A 134 -7.69 18.21 18.82
CA LEU A 134 -7.79 18.38 17.37
C LEU A 134 -8.19 17.05 16.73
N LYS A 135 -9.35 17.00 16.08
CA LYS A 135 -9.92 15.79 15.48
C LYS A 135 -9.61 15.74 13.98
N VAL A 136 -8.58 15.02 13.59
CA VAL A 136 -8.05 15.03 12.22
C VAL A 136 -8.58 13.82 11.47
N TYR A 137 -9.33 14.00 10.39
CA TYR A 137 -9.79 12.91 9.51
C TYR A 137 -8.65 12.33 8.65
N GLY A 138 -7.61 11.83 9.30
CA GLY A 138 -6.42 11.23 8.69
C GLY A 138 -6.58 9.74 8.35
N ASN A 139 -7.73 9.12 8.67
CA ASN A 139 -7.92 7.69 8.48
C ASN A 139 -9.07 7.39 7.51
N GLY A 140 -8.97 6.26 6.81
CA GLY A 140 -10.08 5.79 6.00
C GLY A 140 -9.90 4.38 5.45
N GLU A 141 -11.03 3.78 5.11
CA GLU A 141 -11.14 2.45 4.50
C GLU A 141 -12.03 2.55 3.27
N ILE A 142 -11.64 1.90 2.17
CA ILE A 142 -12.38 1.85 0.92
C ILE A 142 -12.55 0.38 0.52
N ASN A 143 -13.79 -0.04 0.36
CA ASN A 143 -14.16 -1.35 -0.19
C ASN A 143 -14.82 -1.14 -1.55
N TYR A 144 -14.28 -1.77 -2.59
CA TYR A 144 -14.74 -1.61 -3.96
C TYR A 144 -14.49 -2.90 -4.76
N LYS A 145 -15.11 -3.02 -5.94
CA LYS A 145 -14.69 -4.01 -6.94
C LYS A 145 -13.94 -3.32 -8.06
N ILE A 146 -12.94 -4.03 -8.58
CA ILE A 146 -12.24 -3.70 -9.82
C ILE A 146 -12.27 -4.91 -10.73
N ASN A 147 -12.85 -4.79 -11.92
CA ASN A 147 -13.06 -5.91 -12.84
C ASN A 147 -13.73 -7.14 -12.18
N GLY A 148 -14.67 -6.90 -11.26
CA GLY A 148 -15.37 -7.95 -10.51
C GLY A 148 -14.62 -8.50 -9.29
N VAL A 149 -13.37 -8.10 -9.05
CA VAL A 149 -12.54 -8.52 -7.92
C VAL A 149 -12.73 -7.57 -6.74
N HIS A 150 -13.06 -8.10 -5.57
CA HIS A 150 -13.18 -7.36 -4.32
C HIS A 150 -11.81 -6.91 -3.80
N ALA A 151 -11.65 -5.59 -3.66
CA ALA A 151 -10.47 -4.96 -3.10
C ALA A 151 -10.83 -4.11 -1.87
N LYS A 152 -9.97 -4.18 -0.86
CA LYS A 152 -9.98 -3.33 0.32
C LYS A 152 -8.67 -2.55 0.40
N VAL A 153 -8.76 -1.24 0.60
CA VAL A 153 -7.62 -0.41 0.98
C VAL A 153 -7.92 0.34 2.27
N SER A 154 -6.95 0.42 3.17
CA SER A 154 -7.10 1.11 4.46
C SER A 154 -5.85 1.89 4.83
N VAL A 155 -6.02 3.08 5.38
CA VAL A 155 -4.95 3.88 5.96
C VAL A 155 -5.30 4.35 7.35
N ILE A 156 -4.33 4.27 8.25
CA ILE A 156 -4.36 4.84 9.58
C ILE A 156 -3.20 5.83 9.72
N TRP A 157 -3.48 6.98 10.33
CA TRP A 157 -2.48 7.96 10.77
C TRP A 157 -2.57 8.12 12.28
N ASN A 158 -1.72 7.40 13.01
CA ASN A 158 -1.56 7.59 14.45
C ASN A 158 -0.71 8.84 14.74
N TYR A 159 -0.66 9.30 16.00
CA TYR A 159 0.27 10.37 16.37
C TYR A 159 1.73 9.92 16.20
N LYS A 160 2.16 8.90 16.94
CA LYS A 160 3.56 8.47 17.02
C LYS A 160 3.63 6.94 17.16
N ALA A 161 4.61 6.32 16.51
CA ALA A 161 4.87 4.89 16.67
C ALA A 161 5.40 4.58 18.08
N PRO A 162 5.09 3.42 18.66
CA PRO A 162 5.75 2.94 19.88
C PRO A 162 7.28 2.97 19.74
N GLU A 163 8.01 3.07 20.86
CA GLU A 163 9.48 3.06 20.82
C GLU A 163 10.00 1.77 20.17
N GLY A 164 10.94 1.90 19.24
CA GLY A 164 11.45 0.77 18.44
C GLY A 164 10.51 0.29 17.34
N SER A 165 9.38 0.98 17.10
CA SER A 165 8.44 0.72 16.01
C SER A 165 8.59 1.70 14.85
N ALA A 166 7.96 1.39 13.72
CA ALA A 166 7.91 2.23 12.54
C ALA A 166 6.53 2.12 11.87
N ASP A 167 6.37 2.76 10.71
CA ASP A 167 5.20 2.56 9.88
C ASP A 167 5.07 1.08 9.49
N THR A 168 3.84 0.59 9.43
CA THR A 168 3.56 -0.79 9.03
C THR A 168 2.83 -0.83 7.70
N HIS A 169 3.04 -1.92 6.97
CA HIS A 169 2.35 -2.22 5.74
C HIS A 169 1.97 -3.69 5.71
N TYR A 170 0.74 -3.96 5.26
CA TYR A 170 0.23 -5.28 5.01
C TYR A 170 -0.42 -5.29 3.63
N SER A 171 -0.10 -6.30 2.82
CA SER A 171 -0.71 -6.53 1.51
C SER A 171 -1.01 -8.01 1.38
N ILE A 172 -2.18 -8.37 0.89
CA ILE A 172 -2.51 -9.74 0.48
C ILE A 172 -3.19 -9.71 -0.88
N MET A 173 -2.72 -10.58 -1.77
CA MET A 173 -3.39 -10.95 -3.02
C MET A 173 -3.72 -12.44 -2.94
N ARG A 174 -5.00 -12.79 -3.09
CA ARG A 174 -5.49 -14.17 -2.95
C ARG A 174 -5.62 -14.82 -4.32
N GLY A 175 -4.83 -15.85 -4.56
CA GLY A 175 -4.89 -16.68 -5.74
C GLY A 175 -5.48 -18.05 -5.43
N THR A 176 -5.95 -18.75 -6.46
CA THR A 176 -6.55 -20.09 -6.32
C THR A 176 -5.57 -21.17 -5.88
N LYS A 177 -4.24 -20.92 -5.91
CA LYS A 177 -3.21 -21.83 -5.39
C LYS A 177 -2.48 -21.28 -4.18
N SER A 178 -2.30 -19.97 -4.07
CA SER A 178 -1.62 -19.36 -2.94
C SER A 178 -2.04 -17.92 -2.72
N ASN A 179 -1.82 -17.44 -1.49
CA ASN A 179 -1.83 -16.04 -1.14
C ASN A 179 -0.42 -15.48 -1.24
N LEU A 180 -0.28 -14.32 -1.85
CA LEU A 180 0.95 -13.52 -1.85
C LEU A 180 0.80 -12.44 -0.80
N VAL A 181 1.59 -12.50 0.26
CA VAL A 181 1.42 -11.68 1.46
C VAL A 181 2.67 -10.86 1.73
N ILE A 182 2.55 -9.54 1.74
CA ILE A 182 3.60 -8.65 2.23
C ILE A 182 3.31 -8.34 3.69
N ARG A 183 4.31 -8.51 4.55
CA ARG A 183 4.28 -8.08 5.96
C ARG A 183 5.43 -7.13 6.23
N GLN A 184 5.12 -6.01 6.88
CA GLN A 184 6.07 -5.05 7.41
C GLN A 184 5.66 -4.73 8.85
N ASP A 185 5.93 -5.65 9.76
CA ASP A 185 5.63 -5.47 11.18
C ASP A 185 6.86 -5.74 12.07
N ALA A 186 6.65 -5.91 13.38
CA ALA A 186 7.73 -6.12 14.33
C ALA A 186 8.52 -7.41 14.05
N GLU A 187 7.87 -8.48 13.57
CA GLU A 187 8.53 -9.76 13.23
C GLU A 187 9.54 -9.57 12.10
N GLU A 188 9.19 -8.77 11.09
CA GLU A 188 10.07 -8.42 9.97
C GLU A 188 10.99 -7.22 10.25
N LYS A 189 11.00 -6.70 11.48
CA LYS A 189 11.77 -5.51 11.88
C LYS A 189 11.43 -4.29 11.01
N TYR A 190 10.14 -4.18 10.66
CA TYR A 190 9.57 -3.10 9.84
C TYR A 190 10.22 -2.97 8.47
N LYS A 191 10.69 -4.08 7.91
CA LYS A 191 11.06 -4.20 6.50
C LYS A 191 9.99 -5.02 5.79
N PRO A 192 9.53 -4.61 4.59
CA PRO A 192 8.53 -5.39 3.88
C PRO A 192 9.14 -6.72 3.41
N GLU A 193 8.55 -7.83 3.82
CA GLU A 193 8.92 -9.17 3.36
C GLU A 193 7.75 -9.81 2.64
N LEU A 194 8.02 -10.46 1.51
CA LEU A 194 7.02 -11.19 0.74
C LEU A 194 7.00 -12.67 1.13
N TYR A 195 5.80 -13.16 1.39
CA TYR A 195 5.50 -14.55 1.70
C TYR A 195 4.56 -15.13 0.66
N ILE A 196 4.76 -16.41 0.35
CA ILE A 196 3.91 -17.22 -0.52
C ILE A 196 3.29 -18.31 0.36
N GLU A 197 1.97 -18.29 0.48
CA GLU A 197 1.22 -19.15 1.40
C GLU A 197 0.22 -19.99 0.60
N PRO A 198 0.44 -21.30 0.41
CA PRO A 198 -0.49 -22.14 -0.35
C PRO A 198 -1.87 -22.16 0.31
N VAL A 199 -2.91 -22.19 -0.51
CA VAL A 199 -4.26 -22.46 -0.03
C VAL A 199 -4.38 -23.87 0.53
N GLU A 200 -5.36 -24.11 1.40
CA GLU A 200 -5.58 -25.43 1.98
C GLU A 200 -5.84 -26.49 0.88
N GLY A 201 -5.25 -27.68 1.05
CA GLY A 201 -5.42 -28.80 0.13
C GLY A 201 -4.40 -28.88 -1.02
N GLN A 202 -3.46 -27.94 -1.14
CA GLN A 202 -2.33 -28.09 -2.06
C GLN A 202 -1.40 -29.23 -1.63
N ASP A 203 -0.83 -29.97 -2.61
CA ASP A 203 0.31 -30.84 -2.34
C ASP A 203 1.53 -29.96 -2.03
N LEU A 204 1.96 -29.96 -0.77
CA LEU A 204 3.03 -29.09 -0.30
C LEU A 204 4.39 -29.41 -0.93
N ALA A 205 4.64 -30.65 -1.31
CA ALA A 205 5.91 -31.04 -1.93
C ALA A 205 5.95 -30.56 -3.38
N GLU A 206 4.86 -30.74 -4.12
CA GLU A 206 4.72 -30.21 -5.48
C GLU A 206 4.74 -28.68 -5.48
N PHE A 207 4.03 -28.05 -4.54
CA PHE A 207 3.99 -26.60 -4.37
C PHE A 207 5.39 -26.03 -4.09
N GLU A 208 6.14 -26.63 -3.16
CA GLU A 208 7.51 -26.22 -2.84
C GLU A 208 8.45 -26.33 -4.04
N ALA A 209 8.32 -27.40 -4.83
CA ALA A 209 9.09 -27.57 -6.06
C ALA A 209 8.74 -26.47 -7.09
N ASN A 210 7.46 -26.17 -7.28
CA ASN A 210 7.00 -25.11 -8.18
C ASN A 210 7.51 -23.73 -7.75
N VAL A 211 7.37 -23.37 -6.48
CA VAL A 211 7.87 -22.09 -5.95
C VAL A 211 9.38 -21.98 -6.14
N THR A 212 10.13 -23.02 -5.79
CA THR A 212 11.60 -23.04 -5.92
C THR A 212 12.05 -22.87 -7.38
N GLU A 213 11.37 -23.53 -8.32
CA GLU A 213 11.69 -23.41 -9.74
C GLU A 213 11.39 -22.01 -10.27
N GLN A 214 10.23 -21.44 -9.91
CA GLN A 214 9.83 -20.12 -10.40
C GLN A 214 10.67 -18.99 -9.80
N VAL A 215 11.15 -19.16 -8.56
CA VAL A 215 12.14 -18.25 -7.97
C VAL A 215 13.46 -18.26 -8.77
N LYS A 216 13.93 -19.43 -9.25
CA LYS A 216 15.12 -19.51 -10.11
C LYS A 216 14.89 -18.82 -11.45
N VAL A 217 13.69 -18.93 -12.03
CA VAL A 217 13.33 -18.22 -13.26
C VAL A 217 13.38 -16.71 -13.02
N LEU A 218 12.73 -16.22 -11.96
CA LEU A 218 12.77 -14.81 -11.58
C LEU A 218 14.18 -14.32 -11.22
N ALA A 219 15.07 -15.20 -10.75
CA ALA A 219 16.46 -14.87 -10.50
C ALA A 219 17.24 -14.46 -11.77
N GLY A 220 16.71 -14.75 -12.96
CA GLY A 220 17.22 -14.21 -14.23
C GLY A 220 17.02 -12.70 -14.39
N THR A 221 16.00 -12.13 -13.73
CA THR A 221 15.70 -10.68 -13.70
C THR A 221 16.15 -10.06 -12.37
N PHE A 222 15.87 -10.73 -11.26
CA PHE A 222 16.22 -10.33 -9.90
C PHE A 222 17.36 -11.20 -9.39
N LYS A 223 18.60 -10.86 -9.76
CA LYS A 223 19.79 -11.65 -9.45
C LYS A 223 19.87 -12.01 -7.97
N ASP A 224 20.24 -13.26 -7.67
CA ASP A 224 20.42 -13.79 -6.32
C ASP A 224 19.12 -13.87 -5.48
N LEU A 225 17.94 -13.77 -6.11
CA LEU A 225 16.65 -14.05 -5.48
C LEU A 225 16.57 -15.53 -5.07
N ASP A 226 16.07 -15.78 -3.85
CA ASP A 226 15.90 -17.13 -3.31
C ASP A 226 14.61 -17.22 -2.50
N VAL A 227 14.30 -18.40 -1.97
CA VAL A 227 13.10 -18.66 -1.16
C VAL A 227 13.41 -19.64 -0.04
N VAL A 228 12.86 -19.38 1.15
CA VAL A 228 13.03 -20.24 2.32
C VAL A 228 11.68 -20.60 2.93
N LYS A 229 11.52 -21.88 3.25
CA LYS A 229 10.35 -22.34 4.01
C LYS A 229 10.41 -21.80 5.43
N VAL A 230 9.30 -21.23 5.90
CA VAL A 230 9.16 -20.76 7.27
C VAL A 230 8.94 -21.96 8.19
N GLU A 231 9.77 -22.08 9.23
CA GLU A 231 9.73 -23.22 10.15
C GLU A 231 8.34 -23.37 10.80
N GLY A 232 7.79 -24.59 10.76
CA GLY A 232 6.49 -24.90 11.36
C GLY A 232 5.26 -24.29 10.67
N LYS A 233 5.43 -23.62 9.51
CA LYS A 233 4.33 -23.01 8.76
C LYS A 233 4.31 -23.53 7.32
N ASN A 234 3.11 -23.60 6.74
CA ASN A 234 2.95 -23.76 5.29
C ASN A 234 3.12 -22.38 4.64
N SER A 235 4.34 -21.85 4.66
CA SER A 235 4.68 -20.54 4.11
C SER A 235 6.13 -20.52 3.65
N TRP A 236 6.35 -19.83 2.55
CA TRP A 236 7.66 -19.62 1.93
C TRP A 236 7.96 -18.14 1.86
N ARG A 237 9.03 -17.69 2.51
CA ARG A 237 9.48 -16.30 2.45
C ARG A 237 10.45 -16.12 1.31
N VAL A 238 10.20 -15.13 0.47
CA VAL A 238 11.11 -14.74 -0.60
C VAL A 238 12.31 -14.02 0.02
N VAL A 239 13.50 -14.54 -0.22
CA VAL A 239 14.76 -13.94 0.24
C VAL A 239 15.17 -12.89 -0.77
N ILE A 240 14.88 -11.63 -0.44
CA ILE A 240 15.19 -10.48 -1.30
C ILE A 240 16.60 -9.96 -0.98
N PRO A 241 17.53 -9.95 -1.96
CA PRO A 241 18.88 -9.44 -1.76
C PRO A 241 18.93 -7.97 -1.33
N GLN A 242 19.93 -7.62 -0.52
CA GLN A 242 20.11 -6.26 -0.02
C GLN A 242 20.28 -5.22 -1.15
N ALA A 243 20.77 -5.63 -2.32
CA ALA A 243 20.94 -4.76 -3.48
C ALA A 243 19.62 -4.22 -4.04
N TYR A 244 18.48 -4.86 -3.75
CA TYR A 244 17.15 -4.40 -4.18
C TYR A 244 16.40 -3.64 -3.08
N ARG A 245 16.98 -3.52 -1.89
CA ARG A 245 16.36 -2.85 -0.73
C ARG A 245 16.65 -1.35 -0.76
N HIS A 246 16.18 -0.70 -1.82
CA HIS A 246 16.28 0.73 -2.03
C HIS A 246 15.40 1.51 -1.03
N GLY A 247 15.80 2.76 -0.76
CA GLY A 247 15.06 3.65 0.13
C GLY A 247 13.99 4.45 -0.61
N HIS A 248 13.12 5.13 0.15
CA HIS A 248 12.05 5.95 -0.45
C HIS A 248 12.57 7.05 -1.39
N GLU A 249 13.75 7.63 -1.11
CA GLU A 249 14.38 8.62 -2.00
C GLU A 249 14.84 8.01 -3.33
N ASP A 250 15.33 6.78 -3.31
CA ASP A 250 15.69 6.05 -4.54
C ASP A 250 14.44 5.76 -5.39
N HIS A 251 13.33 5.35 -4.75
CA HIS A 251 12.06 5.15 -5.45
C HIS A 251 11.55 6.45 -6.10
N PHE A 252 11.76 7.60 -5.43
CA PHE A 252 11.41 8.90 -6.00
C PHE A 252 12.30 9.27 -7.20
N ARG A 253 13.60 8.95 -7.14
CA ARG A 253 14.51 9.08 -8.29
C ARG A 253 14.00 8.23 -9.46
N GLU A 254 13.62 6.98 -9.22
CA GLU A 254 13.15 6.06 -10.27
C GLU A 254 11.85 6.54 -10.94
N VAL A 255 10.92 7.11 -10.16
CA VAL A 255 9.73 7.80 -10.72
C VAL A 255 10.15 8.97 -11.61
N THR A 256 11.12 9.77 -11.17
CA THR A 256 11.59 10.95 -11.90
C THR A 256 12.28 10.56 -13.21
N GLU A 257 13.14 9.53 -13.17
CA GLU A 257 13.80 8.98 -14.35
C GLU A 257 12.79 8.44 -15.36
N THR A 258 11.78 7.71 -14.88
CA THR A 258 10.66 7.21 -15.70
C THR A 258 9.91 8.34 -16.38
N TYR A 259 9.57 9.41 -15.65
CA TYR A 259 8.94 10.60 -16.22
C TYR A 259 9.80 11.26 -17.29
N ILE A 260 11.11 11.43 -17.06
CA ILE A 260 12.04 12.03 -18.04
C ILE A 260 12.11 11.18 -19.31
N ASN A 261 12.05 9.86 -19.20
CA ASN A 261 12.01 8.97 -20.36
C ASN A 261 10.72 9.17 -21.18
N TYR A 262 9.56 9.20 -20.53
CA TYR A 262 8.29 9.47 -21.23
C TYR A 262 8.21 10.89 -21.81
N LEU A 263 8.86 11.87 -21.16
CA LEU A 263 8.97 13.22 -21.72
C LEU A 263 9.75 13.23 -23.04
N LYS A 264 10.82 12.42 -23.16
CA LYS A 264 11.56 12.24 -24.42
C LYS A 264 10.74 11.53 -25.48
N GLU A 265 9.97 10.52 -25.09
CA GLU A 265 9.09 9.76 -25.99
C GLU A 265 7.85 10.55 -26.42
N GLY A 266 7.46 11.57 -25.66
CA GLY A 266 6.30 12.42 -25.91
C GLY A 266 4.96 11.77 -25.57
N LYS A 267 4.95 10.61 -24.91
CA LYS A 267 3.73 9.89 -24.53
C LYS A 267 3.96 8.98 -23.32
N LEU A 268 2.87 8.77 -22.56
CA LEU A 268 2.78 7.74 -21.54
C LEU A 268 2.27 6.42 -22.16
N PRO A 269 2.46 5.26 -21.50
CA PRO A 269 1.77 4.02 -21.84
C PRO A 269 0.25 4.21 -21.84
N GLU A 270 -0.45 3.44 -22.68
CA GLU A 270 -1.90 3.59 -22.90
C GLU A 270 -2.73 3.47 -21.62
N TRP A 271 -2.25 2.70 -20.64
CA TRP A 271 -2.93 2.48 -19.36
C TRP A 271 -2.69 3.57 -18.32
N GLU A 272 -1.60 4.36 -18.38
CA GLU A 272 -1.25 5.28 -17.29
C GLU A 272 -2.32 6.34 -17.05
N VAL A 273 -2.78 7.05 -18.09
CA VAL A 273 -3.78 8.12 -17.93
C VAL A 273 -5.15 7.58 -17.48
N PRO A 274 -5.74 6.55 -18.13
CA PRO A 274 -7.00 5.96 -17.68
C PRO A 274 -6.93 5.43 -16.25
N ASN A 275 -5.83 4.76 -15.88
CA ASN A 275 -5.68 4.17 -14.55
C ASN A 275 -5.47 5.26 -13.48
N MET A 276 -4.75 6.34 -13.80
CA MET A 276 -4.70 7.53 -12.93
C MET A 276 -6.10 8.10 -12.68
N LEU A 277 -6.94 8.21 -13.71
CA LEU A 277 -8.33 8.66 -13.55
C LEU A 277 -9.15 7.68 -12.71
N ALA A 278 -9.01 6.37 -12.92
CA ALA A 278 -9.69 5.35 -12.12
C ALA A 278 -9.27 5.37 -10.66
N LYS A 279 -7.97 5.54 -10.39
CA LYS A 279 -7.42 5.72 -9.05
C LYS A 279 -8.06 6.91 -8.33
N TYR A 280 -8.10 8.08 -8.96
CA TYR A 280 -8.72 9.27 -8.37
C TYR A 280 -10.23 9.15 -8.27
N TYR A 281 -10.89 8.46 -9.21
CA TYR A 281 -12.32 8.15 -9.11
C TYR A 281 -12.60 7.33 -7.85
N VAL A 282 -11.88 6.22 -7.62
CA VAL A 282 -12.06 5.37 -6.42
C VAL A 282 -11.89 6.18 -5.15
N THR A 283 -10.81 6.96 -5.02
CA THR A 283 -10.54 7.70 -3.78
C THR A 283 -11.55 8.82 -3.54
N THR A 284 -11.86 9.63 -4.54
CA THR A 284 -12.81 10.75 -4.38
C THR A 284 -14.24 10.29 -4.15
N GLN A 285 -14.70 9.25 -4.86
CA GLN A 285 -16.02 8.65 -4.62
C GLN A 285 -16.11 7.98 -3.24
N ALA A 286 -15.02 7.39 -2.75
CA ALA A 286 -14.99 6.86 -1.39
C ALA A 286 -15.18 7.96 -0.33
N LEU A 287 -14.57 9.13 -0.53
CA LEU A 287 -14.79 10.27 0.35
C LEU A 287 -16.24 10.77 0.32
N GLU A 288 -16.89 10.77 -0.84
CA GLU A 288 -18.32 11.10 -0.95
C GLU A 288 -19.20 10.11 -0.20
N LEU A 289 -18.91 8.80 -0.30
CA LEU A 289 -19.63 7.75 0.43
C LEU A 289 -19.39 7.75 1.94
N ALA A 290 -18.23 8.23 2.39
CA ALA A 290 -17.83 8.23 3.80
C ALA A 290 -18.23 9.51 4.55
N LYS A 291 -18.81 10.50 3.87
CA LYS A 291 -19.31 11.76 4.47
C LYS A 291 -20.74 11.61 4.95
#